data_AF-A0A7C5J0H4-F1
#
_entry.id   AF-A0A7C5J0H4-F1
#
_cell.length_a   1.000
_cell.length_b   1.000
_cell.length_c   1.000
_cell.angle_alpha   90.00
_cell.angle_beta   90.00
_cell.angle_gamma   90.00
#
_symmetry.space_group_name_H-M   'P 1'
#
loop_
_entity.id
_entity.type
_entity.pdbx_description
1 polymer ?
#
loop_
_entity_poly.entity_id
_entity_poly.type
_entity_poly.pdbx_seq_one_letter_code
_entity_poly.pdbx_strand_id
1 'polypeptide(L)'
;MPATASVDLPPQQAGEGGAGGGGDASGGAMGGADPSGSGGGVVEVGGGAVDPCPPDLTQCGSVCVDLQSNPYHCGGCFEYCPTESCVAGICDGSTLGHVAVLGMSFHEDHAPSRHLLGNAVFLPSSLDVALLTYAKHAHPVAVKNVTSILATEASKRGRIFSETFTNDADDLAAQLDTASFDVVLIHDLALAPPGHGLAFATTTQQALEDFGQQGGIIVALATSNDEMPTLLSETGLLATAGLIPIEGALLSKTAPTDALALGVPAPFSAKFKTSAIVATEPSSPLLSFVFSDDSAAANPVVIHKVLPASP
;
A
#
# COMPACT_ATOMS: atom_id res chain seq x y z
N MET A 1 -12.49 -42.23 13.35
CA MET A 1 -11.78 -41.80 14.57
C MET A 1 -10.42 -41.25 14.14
N PRO A 2 -10.23 -39.92 14.08
CA PRO A 2 -8.92 -39.37 13.77
C PRO A 2 -8.13 -39.13 15.06
N ALA A 3 -6.88 -39.59 15.06
CA ALA A 3 -5.92 -39.40 16.14
C ALA A 3 -5.39 -37.96 16.12
N THR A 4 -5.50 -37.29 17.25
CA THR A 4 -4.95 -35.96 17.53
C THR A 4 -3.46 -36.07 17.81
N ALA A 5 -2.63 -35.37 17.04
CA ALA A 5 -1.21 -35.18 17.36
C ALA A 5 -1.02 -33.77 17.94
N SER A 6 -0.89 -33.71 19.27
CA SER A 6 -0.50 -32.53 20.03
C SER A 6 1.00 -32.30 19.87
N VAL A 7 1.42 -31.07 19.60
CA VAL A 7 2.84 -30.66 19.60
C VAL A 7 3.10 -29.81 20.84
N ASP A 8 3.99 -30.33 21.68
CA ASP A 8 4.53 -29.76 22.91
C ASP A 8 5.45 -28.55 22.61
N LEU A 9 5.26 -27.44 23.33
CA LEU A 9 6.13 -26.26 23.35
C LEU A 9 7.05 -26.32 24.59
N PRO A 10 8.37 -26.09 24.47
CA PRO A 10 9.24 -25.93 25.63
C PRO A 10 9.14 -24.52 26.27
N PRO A 11 9.49 -24.38 27.56
CA PRO A 11 9.13 -23.24 28.39
C PRO A 11 10.03 -22.01 28.21
N GLN A 12 9.43 -20.84 28.40
CA GLN A 12 10.10 -19.54 28.53
C GLN A 12 10.87 -19.47 29.85
N GLN A 13 12.12 -18.98 29.81
CA GLN A 13 12.84 -18.54 31.00
C GLN A 13 12.87 -17.01 31.09
N ALA A 14 12.36 -16.52 32.22
CA ALA A 14 12.53 -15.17 32.71
C ALA A 14 13.92 -15.01 33.34
N GLY A 15 14.52 -13.83 33.17
CA GLY A 15 15.76 -13.43 33.84
C GLY A 15 15.69 -11.95 34.19
N GLU A 16 15.66 -11.68 35.49
CA GLU A 16 15.58 -10.37 36.15
C GLU A 16 16.95 -9.69 36.30
N GLY A 17 16.94 -8.35 36.46
CA GLY A 17 17.77 -7.66 37.46
C GLY A 17 19.06 -6.97 37.01
N GLY A 18 19.15 -5.65 37.24
CA GLY A 18 20.41 -4.90 37.21
C GLY A 18 20.23 -3.40 37.46
N ALA A 19 20.47 -2.96 38.70
CA ALA A 19 20.41 -1.59 39.19
C ALA A 19 21.80 -0.90 39.23
N GLY A 20 21.81 0.44 39.31
CA GLY A 20 22.96 1.28 39.70
C GLY A 20 23.05 2.56 38.86
N GLY A 21 22.69 3.75 39.36
CA GLY A 21 23.52 4.67 40.18
C GLY A 21 24.00 5.81 39.26
N GLY A 22 23.75 7.11 39.46
CA GLY A 22 23.88 7.95 40.64
C GLY A 22 25.05 8.92 40.41
N GLY A 23 24.79 10.24 40.29
CA GLY A 23 25.85 11.25 40.13
C GLY A 23 25.36 12.67 39.80
N ASP A 24 25.10 13.46 40.83
CA ASP A 24 24.89 14.92 40.81
C ASP A 24 26.19 15.71 40.55
N ALA A 25 26.06 16.92 39.98
CA ALA A 25 26.72 18.18 40.38
C ALA A 25 26.55 19.24 39.25
N SER A 26 25.71 20.27 39.42
CA SER A 26 26.02 21.57 40.05
C SER A 26 26.75 22.60 39.16
N GLY A 27 26.06 23.73 38.94
CA GLY A 27 26.63 25.07 39.19
C GLY A 27 27.14 25.88 37.99
N GLY A 28 26.50 27.03 37.72
CA GLY A 28 27.07 28.08 36.88
C GLY A 28 26.09 29.19 36.51
N ALA A 29 25.88 30.15 37.41
CA ALA A 29 25.18 31.42 37.14
C ALA A 29 26.17 32.50 36.65
N MET A 30 25.73 33.43 35.79
CA MET A 30 25.69 34.90 36.03
C MET A 30 25.60 35.74 34.74
N GLY A 31 24.78 36.81 34.82
CA GLY A 31 24.84 38.06 34.05
C GLY A 31 24.00 38.07 32.76
N GLY A 32 23.00 38.93 32.51
CA GLY A 32 22.64 40.23 33.07
C GLY A 32 22.86 41.32 32.01
N ALA A 33 21.78 41.78 31.36
CA ALA A 33 21.54 43.17 30.92
C ALA A 33 20.29 43.28 30.01
N ASP A 34 19.24 43.89 30.57
CA ASP A 34 18.20 44.64 29.83
C ASP A 34 18.82 45.89 29.18
N PRO A 35 18.26 46.36 28.05
CA PRO A 35 17.54 47.63 28.19
C PRO A 35 16.20 47.67 27.43
N SER A 36 15.25 48.30 28.13
CA SER A 36 14.00 48.88 27.67
C SER A 36 13.96 49.35 26.21
N GLY A 37 13.06 48.74 25.43
CA GLY A 37 12.53 49.27 24.19
C GLY A 37 11.01 49.41 24.29
N SER A 38 10.54 50.60 24.67
CA SER A 38 9.13 50.95 24.70
C SER A 38 8.60 51.09 23.27
N GLY A 39 7.83 50.11 22.82
CA GLY A 39 7.14 50.11 21.52
C GLY A 39 5.70 49.68 21.72
N GLY A 40 4.85 50.63 22.13
CA GLY A 40 3.40 50.44 22.16
C GLY A 40 2.87 50.29 20.74
N GLY A 41 2.74 49.07 20.27
CA GLY A 41 1.87 48.69 19.16
C GLY A 41 0.64 48.04 19.76
N VAL A 42 -0.47 48.77 19.85
CA VAL A 42 -1.78 48.13 19.98
C VAL A 42 -1.93 47.23 18.77
N VAL A 43 -1.95 45.91 18.98
CA VAL A 43 -2.50 45.00 17.97
C VAL A 43 -3.98 45.31 17.94
N GLU A 44 -4.36 46.17 17.00
CA GLU A 44 -5.71 46.19 16.48
C GLU A 44 -6.07 44.73 16.22
N VAL A 45 -7.03 44.19 16.98
CA VAL A 45 -7.81 43.05 16.50
C VAL A 45 -8.67 43.63 15.38
N GLY A 46 -8.02 43.91 14.25
CA GLY A 46 -8.70 44.06 12.99
C GLY A 46 -9.45 42.76 12.83
N GLY A 47 -10.78 42.84 12.91
CA GLY A 47 -11.64 41.78 12.43
C GLY A 47 -11.25 41.55 10.99
N GLY A 48 -10.31 40.63 10.78
CA GLY A 48 -9.89 40.18 9.48
C GLY A 48 -11.16 39.72 8.83
N ALA A 49 -11.63 40.51 7.86
CA ALA A 49 -12.66 40.05 6.95
C ALA A 49 -12.16 38.69 6.48
N VAL A 50 -12.88 37.64 6.88
CA VAL A 50 -12.64 36.31 6.33
C VAL A 50 -12.94 36.52 4.86
N ASP A 51 -11.90 36.61 4.03
CA ASP A 51 -12.08 36.77 2.60
C ASP A 51 -13.06 35.68 2.18
N PRO A 52 -14.19 36.04 1.54
CA PRO A 52 -15.16 35.04 1.15
C PRO A 52 -14.47 34.03 0.24
N CYS A 53 -14.80 32.75 0.43
CA CYS A 53 -14.23 31.71 -0.41
C CYS A 53 -14.40 32.04 -1.90
N PRO A 54 -13.46 31.61 -2.75
CA PRO A 54 -13.64 31.64 -4.19
C PRO A 54 -15.01 31.05 -4.57
N PRO A 55 -15.60 31.49 -5.70
CA PRO A 55 -16.80 30.87 -6.24
C PRO A 55 -16.66 29.33 -6.28
N ASP A 56 -17.76 28.64 -6.00
CA ASP A 56 -17.88 27.18 -5.95
C ASP A 56 -17.19 26.48 -4.75
N LEU A 57 -16.50 27.23 -3.88
CA LEU A 57 -15.98 26.71 -2.60
C LEU A 57 -16.83 27.19 -1.41
N THR A 58 -16.95 26.35 -0.39
CA THR A 58 -17.65 26.68 0.86
C THR A 58 -16.66 26.85 2.00
N GLN A 59 -16.91 27.86 2.85
CA GLN A 59 -16.12 28.11 4.06
C GLN A 59 -16.44 27.05 5.12
N CYS A 60 -15.50 26.14 5.37
CA CYS A 60 -15.57 25.15 6.44
C CYS A 60 -14.51 25.45 7.50
N GLY A 61 -14.91 26.16 8.56
CA GLY A 61 -13.96 26.64 9.57
C GLY A 61 -13.05 27.73 9.00
N SER A 62 -11.75 27.47 8.93
CA SER A 62 -10.73 28.39 8.37
C SER A 62 -10.26 28.01 6.96
N VAL A 63 -10.89 27.02 6.32
CA VAL A 63 -10.52 26.55 4.98
C VAL A 63 -11.70 26.65 4.00
N CYS A 64 -11.38 26.89 2.74
CA CYS A 64 -12.34 26.81 1.64
C CYS A 64 -12.25 25.44 0.99
N VAL A 65 -13.37 24.74 0.89
CA VAL A 65 -13.44 23.37 0.37
C VAL A 65 -14.54 23.24 -0.66
N ASP A 66 -14.32 22.37 -1.65
CA ASP A 66 -15.34 22.00 -2.62
C ASP A 66 -16.22 20.90 -2.02
N LEU A 67 -17.46 21.22 -1.67
CA LEU A 67 -18.40 20.25 -1.10
C LEU A 67 -18.85 19.19 -2.11
N GLN A 68 -18.58 19.38 -3.41
CA GLN A 68 -18.98 18.45 -4.46
C GLN A 68 -18.00 17.29 -4.65
N SER A 69 -16.75 17.47 -4.23
CA SER A 69 -15.66 16.54 -4.53
C SER A 69 -14.76 16.23 -3.33
N ASN A 70 -14.82 16.98 -2.23
CA ASN A 70 -13.97 16.74 -1.07
C ASN A 70 -14.54 15.63 -0.18
N PRO A 71 -13.85 14.48 -0.03
CA PRO A 71 -14.36 13.36 0.77
C PRO A 71 -14.38 13.62 2.27
N TYR A 72 -13.72 14.67 2.76
CA TYR A 72 -13.76 15.10 4.16
C TYR A 72 -14.81 16.18 4.45
N HIS A 73 -15.50 16.67 3.41
CA HIS A 73 -16.53 17.72 3.48
C HIS A 73 -17.66 17.50 2.44
N CYS A 74 -18.07 16.25 2.22
CA CYS A 74 -18.94 15.90 1.11
C CYS A 74 -20.40 16.28 1.38
N GLY A 75 -20.95 17.17 0.56
CA GLY A 75 -22.30 17.71 0.74
C GLY A 75 -22.45 18.70 1.91
N GLY A 76 -21.46 18.78 2.80
CA GLY A 76 -21.47 19.67 3.97
C GLY A 76 -20.13 19.73 4.70
N CYS A 77 -19.92 20.78 5.49
CA CYS A 77 -18.68 20.93 6.26
C CYS A 77 -18.53 19.82 7.32
N PHE A 78 -17.37 19.17 7.33
CA PHE A 78 -17.03 18.08 8.26
C PHE A 78 -17.88 16.81 8.07
N GLU A 79 -18.54 16.68 6.92
CA GLU A 79 -19.21 15.45 6.50
C GLU A 79 -18.20 14.56 5.77
N TYR A 80 -17.66 13.58 6.50
CA TYR A 80 -16.68 12.62 5.97
C TYR A 80 -17.37 11.43 5.32
N CYS A 81 -16.94 11.07 4.11
CA CYS A 81 -17.32 9.84 3.46
C CYS A 81 -16.44 8.69 3.96
N PRO A 82 -17.03 7.65 4.60
CA PRO A 82 -16.26 6.47 5.04
C PRO A 82 -15.52 5.75 3.92
N THR A 83 -15.97 5.94 2.68
CA THR A 83 -15.40 5.39 1.44
C THR A 83 -14.33 6.28 0.82
N GLU A 84 -14.08 7.46 1.40
CA GLU A 84 -13.19 8.50 0.88
C GLU A 84 -13.51 8.95 -0.56
N SER A 85 -14.74 8.70 -1.02
CA SER A 85 -15.25 9.10 -2.33
C SER A 85 -16.43 10.06 -2.19
N CYS A 86 -16.34 11.21 -2.87
CA CYS A 86 -17.39 12.22 -2.92
C CYS A 86 -17.71 12.55 -4.37
N VAL A 87 -18.96 12.31 -4.78
CA VAL A 87 -19.42 12.57 -6.15
C VAL A 87 -20.68 13.43 -6.08
N ALA A 88 -20.61 14.63 -6.66
CA ALA A 88 -21.71 15.59 -6.69
C ALA A 88 -22.30 15.90 -5.29
N GLY A 89 -21.42 15.96 -4.28
CA GLY A 89 -21.80 16.26 -2.90
C GLY A 89 -22.54 15.13 -2.19
N ILE A 90 -22.42 13.91 -2.69
CA ILE A 90 -22.94 12.69 -2.06
C ILE A 90 -21.77 11.74 -1.84
N CYS A 91 -21.69 11.17 -0.64
CA CYS A 91 -20.76 10.07 -0.38
C CYS A 91 -21.11 8.91 -1.28
N ASP A 92 -20.25 8.69 -2.26
CA ASP A 92 -20.34 7.55 -3.14
C ASP A 92 -20.05 6.31 -2.29
N GLY A 93 -21.01 5.37 -2.26
CA GLY A 93 -20.85 4.12 -1.53
C GLY A 93 -19.75 3.22 -2.11
N SER A 94 -19.17 3.62 -3.25
CA SER A 94 -18.06 2.92 -3.90
C SER A 94 -16.76 3.20 -3.16
N THR A 95 -16.08 2.13 -2.72
CA THR A 95 -14.70 2.20 -2.24
C THR A 95 -13.78 2.46 -3.43
N LEU A 96 -12.71 3.23 -3.22
CA LEU A 96 -11.68 3.38 -4.24
C LEU A 96 -11.00 2.02 -4.47
N GLY A 97 -10.73 1.70 -5.74
CA GLY A 97 -9.94 0.53 -6.08
C GLY A 97 -8.46 0.80 -5.86
N HIS A 98 -7.69 -0.27 -5.77
CA HIS A 98 -6.25 -0.15 -5.56
C HIS A 98 -5.49 -1.14 -6.43
N VAL A 99 -4.33 -0.73 -6.94
CA VAL A 99 -3.34 -1.61 -7.56
C VAL A 99 -2.04 -1.50 -6.77
N ALA A 100 -1.57 -2.61 -6.23
CA ALA A 100 -0.26 -2.72 -5.59
C ALA A 100 0.66 -3.59 -6.44
N VAL A 101 1.70 -3.01 -7.02
CA VAL A 101 2.72 -3.76 -7.77
C VAL A 101 3.97 -3.90 -6.90
N LEU A 102 4.31 -5.15 -6.55
CA LEU A 102 5.40 -5.47 -5.63
C LEU A 102 6.53 -6.17 -6.38
N GLY A 103 7.64 -5.48 -6.60
CA GLY A 103 8.90 -6.05 -7.05
C GLY A 103 9.65 -6.82 -5.95
N MET A 104 8.96 -7.23 -4.88
CA MET A 104 9.55 -7.91 -3.72
C MET A 104 9.59 -9.42 -3.92
N SER A 105 10.71 -10.05 -3.56
CA SER A 105 10.76 -11.51 -3.51
C SER A 105 10.10 -12.10 -2.28
N PHE A 106 9.50 -13.28 -2.49
CA PHE A 106 8.91 -14.13 -1.46
C PHE A 106 9.53 -15.54 -1.46
N HIS A 107 10.73 -15.72 -2.04
CA HIS A 107 11.44 -17.00 -2.00
C HIS A 107 12.01 -17.32 -0.61
N GLU A 108 12.27 -16.28 0.19
CA GLU A 108 12.78 -16.39 1.55
C GLU A 108 11.96 -15.53 2.51
N ASP A 109 12.04 -15.87 3.79
CA ASP A 109 11.35 -15.11 4.83
C ASP A 109 12.07 -13.80 5.12
N HIS A 110 11.41 -12.67 4.89
CA HIS A 110 12.00 -11.35 5.07
C HIS A 110 10.97 -10.33 5.58
N ALA A 111 11.20 -9.77 6.77
CA ALA A 111 10.18 -8.98 7.48
C ALA A 111 9.64 -7.77 6.69
N PRO A 112 10.47 -6.94 6.01
CA PRO A 112 9.97 -5.86 5.17
C PRO A 112 9.05 -6.33 4.04
N SER A 113 9.44 -7.36 3.27
CA SER A 113 8.60 -7.85 2.16
C SER A 113 7.30 -8.47 2.67
N ARG A 114 7.34 -9.17 3.82
CA ARG A 114 6.13 -9.67 4.47
C ARG A 114 5.15 -8.54 4.82
N HIS A 115 5.65 -7.47 5.44
CA HIS A 115 4.80 -6.35 5.82
C HIS A 115 4.24 -5.62 4.59
N LEU A 116 5.02 -5.47 3.53
CA LEU A 116 4.56 -4.88 2.26
C LEU A 116 3.43 -5.69 1.64
N LEU A 117 3.58 -7.02 1.54
CA LEU A 117 2.53 -7.90 1.04
C LEU A 117 1.29 -7.88 1.94
N GLY A 118 1.49 -7.92 3.25
CA GLY A 118 0.40 -7.84 4.22
C GLY A 118 -0.36 -6.51 4.11
N ASN A 119 0.34 -5.39 3.97
CA ASN A 119 -0.31 -4.09 3.80
C ASN A 119 -1.09 -4.00 2.48
N ALA A 120 -0.61 -4.62 1.41
CA ALA A 120 -1.30 -4.64 0.11
C ALA A 120 -2.57 -5.50 0.15
N VAL A 121 -2.47 -6.74 0.63
CA VAL A 121 -3.60 -7.69 0.66
C VAL A 121 -4.63 -7.32 1.74
N PHE A 122 -4.19 -6.81 2.88
CA PHE A 122 -5.07 -6.44 3.98
C PHE A 122 -5.47 -4.96 3.96
N LEU A 123 -5.34 -4.30 2.82
CA LEU A 123 -5.82 -2.94 2.59
C LEU A 123 -7.35 -2.80 2.74
N PRO A 124 -8.21 -3.76 2.34
CA PRO A 124 -9.64 -3.68 2.63
C PRO A 124 -9.88 -3.69 4.14
N SER A 125 -10.93 -3.02 4.60
CA SER A 125 -11.32 -2.98 6.01
C SER A 125 -12.12 -4.22 6.47
N SER A 126 -12.45 -5.13 5.55
CA SER A 126 -13.14 -6.40 5.79
C SER A 126 -12.40 -7.27 6.82
N LEU A 127 -13.15 -7.81 7.81
CA LEU A 127 -12.61 -8.70 8.83
C LEU A 127 -12.17 -10.06 8.26
N ASP A 128 -12.91 -10.55 7.27
CA ASP A 128 -12.58 -11.70 6.45
C ASP A 128 -12.30 -11.20 5.04
N VAL A 129 -11.05 -11.37 4.57
CA VAL A 129 -10.67 -10.97 3.21
C VAL A 129 -10.78 -12.16 2.29
N ALA A 130 -11.65 -12.05 1.28
CA ALA A 130 -11.75 -13.03 0.22
C ALA A 130 -10.75 -12.73 -0.88
N LEU A 131 -9.83 -13.67 -1.13
CA LEU A 131 -8.80 -13.59 -2.17
C LEU A 131 -9.12 -14.53 -3.33
N LEU A 132 -8.99 -14.01 -4.55
CA LEU A 132 -8.80 -14.81 -5.76
C LEU A 132 -7.32 -14.79 -6.15
N THR A 133 -6.62 -15.93 -6.06
CA THR A 133 -5.19 -16.02 -6.33
C THR A 133 -4.92 -16.71 -7.67
N TYR A 134 -4.21 -16.01 -8.56
CA TYR A 134 -3.68 -16.55 -9.81
C TYR A 134 -2.22 -16.94 -9.65
N ALA A 135 -1.91 -18.23 -9.78
CA ALA A 135 -0.56 -18.77 -9.54
C ALA A 135 0.02 -19.58 -10.70
N LYS A 136 -0.59 -19.49 -11.89
CA LYS A 136 -0.11 -20.23 -13.06
C LYS A 136 1.29 -19.78 -13.44
N HIS A 137 2.20 -20.73 -13.62
CA HIS A 137 3.62 -20.48 -13.93
C HIS A 137 4.40 -19.67 -12.89
N ALA A 138 3.85 -19.51 -11.68
CA ALA A 138 4.60 -18.97 -10.56
C ALA A 138 5.59 -20.02 -10.01
N HIS A 139 6.66 -19.54 -9.36
CA HIS A 139 7.58 -20.44 -8.70
C HIS A 139 6.92 -21.07 -7.45
N PRO A 140 6.85 -22.41 -7.31
CA PRO A 140 6.07 -23.05 -6.23
C PRO A 140 6.50 -22.67 -4.81
N VAL A 141 7.79 -22.39 -4.62
CA VAL A 141 8.31 -21.93 -3.32
C VAL A 141 7.75 -20.55 -2.96
N ALA A 142 7.67 -19.64 -3.93
CA ALA A 142 7.13 -18.30 -3.70
C ALA A 142 5.64 -18.35 -3.37
N VAL A 143 4.86 -19.18 -4.10
CA VAL A 143 3.43 -19.38 -3.83
C VAL A 143 3.21 -19.88 -2.40
N LYS A 144 3.91 -20.93 -1.99
CA LYS A 144 3.80 -21.48 -0.63
C LYS A 144 4.14 -20.44 0.44
N ASN A 145 5.21 -19.68 0.23
CA ASN A 145 5.65 -18.68 1.20
C ASN A 145 4.65 -17.53 1.31
N VAL A 146 4.12 -17.04 0.19
CA VAL A 146 3.08 -16.01 0.16
C VAL A 146 1.88 -16.42 1.01
N THR A 147 1.31 -17.62 0.82
CA THR A 147 0.19 -18.09 1.65
C THR A 147 0.56 -18.13 3.14
N SER A 148 1.78 -18.58 3.49
CA SER A 148 2.26 -18.58 4.88
C SER A 148 2.42 -17.17 5.46
N ILE A 149 2.85 -16.21 4.64
CA ILE A 149 3.02 -14.81 5.01
C ILE A 149 1.65 -14.18 5.26
N LEU A 150 0.68 -14.42 4.37
CA LEU A 150 -0.68 -13.91 4.54
C LEU A 150 -1.33 -14.42 5.83
N ALA A 151 -1.18 -15.70 6.17
CA ALA A 151 -1.64 -16.24 7.45
C ALA A 151 -1.00 -15.57 8.67
N THR A 152 0.30 -15.28 8.59
CA THR A 152 1.03 -14.59 9.66
C THR A 152 0.55 -13.14 9.80
N GLU A 153 0.40 -12.42 8.68
CA GLU A 153 0.01 -11.03 8.64
C GLU A 153 -1.47 -10.82 8.99
N ALA A 154 -2.37 -11.75 8.64
CA ALA A 154 -3.75 -11.79 9.08
C ALA A 154 -3.84 -11.92 10.61
N SER A 155 -3.12 -12.90 11.17
CA SER A 155 -3.09 -13.16 12.62
C SER A 155 -2.61 -11.95 13.41
N LYS A 156 -1.57 -11.25 12.94
CA LYS A 156 -1.07 -10.01 13.58
C LYS A 156 -2.09 -8.87 13.55
N ARG A 157 -2.96 -8.84 12.54
CA ARG A 157 -4.00 -7.81 12.38
C ARG A 157 -5.33 -8.21 13.04
N GLY A 158 -5.42 -9.40 13.63
CA GLY A 158 -6.67 -9.94 14.18
C GLY A 158 -7.73 -10.18 13.10
N ARG A 159 -7.30 -10.48 11.87
CA ARG A 159 -8.16 -10.74 10.71
C ARG A 159 -8.06 -12.18 10.27
N ILE A 160 -8.99 -12.59 9.43
CA ILE A 160 -8.94 -13.85 8.70
C ILE A 160 -8.97 -13.58 7.20
N PHE A 161 -8.65 -14.61 6.42
CA PHE A 161 -8.77 -14.56 4.97
C PHE A 161 -9.17 -15.93 4.44
N SER A 162 -9.86 -15.92 3.31
CA SER A 162 -10.11 -17.09 2.49
C SER A 162 -9.40 -16.93 1.15
N GLU A 163 -8.87 -18.03 0.61
CA GLU A 163 -8.09 -18.00 -0.63
C GLU A 163 -8.62 -19.03 -1.62
N THR A 164 -9.09 -18.55 -2.77
CA THR A 164 -9.51 -19.35 -3.91
C THR A 164 -8.42 -19.32 -4.96
N PHE A 165 -7.90 -20.48 -5.36
CA PHE A 165 -6.86 -20.56 -6.38
C PHE A 165 -7.44 -20.84 -7.76
N THR A 166 -6.91 -20.13 -8.75
CA THR A 166 -7.09 -20.47 -10.16
C THR A 166 -5.75 -20.49 -10.90
N ASN A 167 -5.65 -21.39 -11.87
CA ASN A 167 -4.54 -21.46 -12.82
C ASN A 167 -5.03 -21.22 -14.26
N ASP A 168 -6.24 -20.69 -14.41
CA ASP A 168 -6.87 -20.39 -15.69
C ASP A 168 -7.28 -18.91 -15.71
N ALA A 169 -6.90 -18.23 -16.79
CA ALA A 169 -7.19 -16.81 -16.97
C ALA A 169 -8.67 -16.59 -17.27
N ASP A 170 -9.32 -17.54 -17.96
CA ASP A 170 -10.75 -17.46 -18.26
C ASP A 170 -11.57 -17.62 -16.96
N ASP A 171 -11.16 -18.55 -16.08
CA ASP A 171 -11.78 -18.71 -14.76
C ASP A 171 -11.59 -17.46 -13.90
N LEU A 172 -10.41 -16.83 -13.94
CA LEU A 172 -10.16 -15.58 -13.22
C LEU A 172 -11.09 -14.48 -13.72
N ALA A 173 -11.16 -14.27 -15.04
CA ALA A 173 -11.99 -13.23 -15.63
C ALA A 173 -13.49 -13.46 -15.35
N ALA A 174 -13.94 -14.71 -15.28
CA ALA A 174 -15.34 -15.04 -15.03
C ALA A 174 -15.75 -14.95 -13.55
N GLN A 175 -14.82 -15.13 -12.61
CA GLN A 175 -15.10 -15.13 -11.17
C GLN A 175 -14.84 -13.78 -10.49
N LEU A 176 -14.08 -12.89 -11.13
CA LEU A 176 -13.62 -11.67 -10.48
C LEU A 176 -14.74 -10.63 -10.36
N ASP A 177 -15.37 -10.58 -9.19
CA ASP A 177 -16.38 -9.59 -8.81
C ASP A 177 -16.22 -9.17 -7.34
N THR A 178 -16.60 -7.93 -7.01
CA THR A 178 -16.43 -7.36 -5.67
C THR A 178 -17.46 -7.83 -4.65
N ALA A 179 -18.48 -8.58 -5.06
CA ALA A 179 -19.40 -9.25 -4.13
C ALA A 179 -18.83 -10.59 -3.63
N SER A 180 -17.94 -11.22 -4.40
CA SER A 180 -17.30 -12.49 -4.08
C SER A 180 -15.89 -12.34 -3.52
N PHE A 181 -15.13 -11.32 -3.97
CA PHE A 181 -13.72 -11.15 -3.62
C PHE A 181 -13.40 -9.69 -3.26
N ASP A 182 -12.59 -9.48 -2.22
CA ASP A 182 -12.04 -8.16 -1.90
C ASP A 182 -10.74 -7.90 -2.68
N VAL A 183 -9.97 -8.96 -2.93
CA VAL A 183 -8.61 -8.88 -3.47
C VAL A 183 -8.40 -9.93 -4.55
N VAL A 184 -7.74 -9.54 -5.64
CA VAL A 184 -7.10 -10.47 -6.57
C VAL A 184 -5.59 -10.41 -6.42
N LEU A 185 -4.96 -11.55 -6.20
CA LEU A 185 -3.51 -11.69 -6.07
C LEU A 185 -2.93 -12.42 -7.29
N ILE A 186 -2.18 -11.70 -8.10
CA ILE A 186 -1.51 -12.23 -9.29
C ILE A 186 -0.04 -12.48 -8.94
N HIS A 187 0.34 -13.75 -8.87
CA HIS A 187 1.75 -14.11 -8.71
C HIS A 187 2.57 -13.81 -9.97
N ASP A 188 3.88 -13.67 -9.77
CA ASP A 188 4.84 -13.51 -10.85
C ASP A 188 4.81 -14.70 -11.83
N LEU A 189 5.08 -14.41 -13.10
CA LEU A 189 5.07 -15.36 -14.20
C LEU A 189 6.47 -15.96 -14.48
N ALA A 190 7.26 -16.19 -13.44
CA ALA A 190 8.68 -16.52 -13.52
C ALA A 190 9.02 -17.81 -14.31
N LEU A 191 8.04 -18.70 -14.52
CA LEU A 191 8.20 -19.96 -15.27
C LEU A 191 7.31 -20.01 -16.51
N ALA A 192 6.77 -18.87 -16.96
CA ALA A 192 5.83 -18.81 -18.06
C ALA A 192 6.55 -18.90 -19.42
N PRO A 193 5.97 -19.58 -20.41
CA PRO A 193 6.51 -19.57 -21.76
C PRO A 193 6.29 -18.21 -22.45
N PRO A 194 7.11 -17.86 -23.45
CA PRO A 194 6.95 -16.63 -24.22
C PRO A 194 5.53 -16.38 -24.73
N GLY A 195 4.99 -15.18 -24.49
CA GLY A 195 3.68 -14.73 -24.94
C GLY A 195 2.51 -15.06 -24.00
N HIS A 196 2.77 -15.75 -22.89
CA HIS A 196 1.76 -16.08 -21.91
C HIS A 196 1.21 -14.83 -21.17
N GLY A 197 2.05 -13.84 -20.88
CA GLY A 197 1.65 -12.58 -20.24
C GLY A 197 0.68 -11.78 -21.10
N LEU A 198 0.92 -11.72 -22.42
CA LEU A 198 -0.01 -11.10 -23.37
C LEU A 198 -1.33 -11.87 -23.47
N ALA A 199 -1.27 -13.22 -23.50
CA ALA A 199 -2.46 -14.05 -23.54
C ALA A 199 -3.33 -13.86 -22.28
N PHE A 200 -2.72 -13.86 -21.10
CA PHE A 200 -3.39 -13.54 -19.85
C PHE A 200 -4.04 -12.15 -19.91
N ALA A 201 -3.27 -11.13 -20.29
CA ALA A 201 -3.75 -9.76 -20.33
C ALA A 201 -4.96 -9.59 -21.27
N THR A 202 -4.89 -10.19 -22.45
CA THR A 202 -6.00 -10.16 -23.43
C THR A 202 -7.29 -10.73 -22.84
N THR A 203 -7.20 -11.79 -22.04
CA THR A 203 -8.36 -12.42 -21.40
C THR A 203 -8.89 -11.59 -20.21
N THR A 204 -8.00 -11.03 -19.40
CA THR A 204 -8.37 -10.52 -18.06
C THR A 204 -8.45 -9.01 -17.95
N GLN A 205 -7.97 -8.25 -18.95
CA GLN A 205 -7.87 -6.79 -18.88
C GLN A 205 -9.17 -6.13 -18.43
N GLN A 206 -10.28 -6.40 -19.11
CA GLN A 206 -11.57 -5.78 -18.78
C GLN A 206 -12.04 -6.16 -17.38
N ALA A 207 -11.92 -7.43 -16.99
CA ALA A 207 -12.36 -7.90 -15.68
C ALA A 207 -11.55 -7.24 -14.54
N LEU A 208 -10.23 -7.06 -14.72
CA LEU A 208 -9.38 -6.37 -13.77
C LEU A 208 -9.73 -4.88 -13.67
N GLU A 209 -9.97 -4.22 -14.82
CA GLU A 209 -10.41 -2.83 -14.85
C GLU A 209 -11.74 -2.63 -14.11
N ASP A 210 -12.75 -3.44 -14.43
CA ASP A 210 -14.07 -3.40 -13.81
C ASP A 210 -14.00 -3.67 -12.31
N PHE A 211 -13.22 -4.68 -11.90
CA PHE A 211 -13.02 -5.01 -10.50
C PHE A 211 -12.38 -3.87 -9.71
N GLY A 212 -11.34 -3.26 -10.27
CA GLY A 212 -10.68 -2.09 -9.67
C GLY A 212 -11.62 -0.89 -9.57
N GLN A 213 -12.36 -0.56 -10.64
CA GLN A 213 -13.31 0.55 -10.63
C GLN A 213 -14.49 0.34 -9.68
N GLN A 214 -14.79 -0.91 -9.32
CA GLN A 214 -15.80 -1.25 -8.31
C GLN A 214 -15.25 -1.30 -6.88
N GLY A 215 -13.99 -0.89 -6.67
CA GLY A 215 -13.36 -0.83 -5.37
C GLY A 215 -12.55 -2.05 -4.96
N GLY A 216 -12.37 -3.00 -5.89
CA GLY A 216 -11.53 -4.16 -5.69
C GLY A 216 -10.04 -3.81 -5.63
N ILE A 217 -9.25 -4.69 -4.98
CA ILE A 217 -7.82 -4.49 -4.80
C ILE A 217 -7.03 -5.52 -5.60
N ILE A 218 -6.12 -5.04 -6.44
CA ILE A 218 -5.32 -5.85 -7.34
C ILE A 218 -3.88 -5.83 -6.83
N VAL A 219 -3.37 -6.99 -6.41
CA VAL A 219 -1.98 -7.13 -5.98
C VAL A 219 -1.23 -7.95 -7.01
N ALA A 220 -0.19 -7.37 -7.62
CA ALA A 220 0.63 -8.02 -8.64
C ALA A 220 2.08 -8.18 -8.17
N LEU A 221 2.61 -9.39 -8.19
CA LEU A 221 4.01 -9.67 -7.83
C LEU A 221 4.89 -9.61 -9.07
N ALA A 222 5.82 -8.65 -9.12
CA ALA A 222 6.61 -8.32 -10.30
C ALA A 222 8.09 -8.65 -10.12
N THR A 223 8.42 -9.93 -9.98
CA THR A 223 9.79 -10.36 -9.63
C THR A 223 10.65 -10.83 -10.81
N SER A 224 10.09 -10.98 -12.02
CA SER A 224 10.79 -11.46 -13.21
C SER A 224 10.52 -10.59 -14.45
N ASN A 225 11.55 -10.33 -15.26
CA ASN A 225 11.46 -9.49 -16.45
C ASN A 225 10.91 -10.21 -17.70
N ASP A 226 10.42 -11.44 -17.56
CA ASP A 226 9.96 -12.25 -18.69
C ASP A 226 8.55 -11.80 -19.11
N GLU A 227 7.49 -12.48 -18.65
CA GLU A 227 6.12 -12.20 -19.08
C GLU A 227 5.40 -11.11 -18.24
N MET A 228 5.91 -10.82 -17.04
CA MET A 228 5.23 -9.95 -16.09
C MET A 228 5.17 -8.47 -16.53
N PRO A 229 6.22 -7.85 -17.14
CA PRO A 229 6.11 -6.50 -17.68
C PRO A 229 5.03 -6.35 -18.75
N THR A 230 4.90 -7.35 -19.62
CA THR A 230 3.85 -7.40 -20.65
C THR A 230 2.48 -7.51 -20.00
N LEU A 231 2.30 -8.42 -19.03
CA LEU A 231 1.04 -8.51 -18.29
C LEU A 231 0.66 -7.16 -17.67
N LEU A 232 1.57 -6.52 -16.93
CA LEU A 232 1.31 -5.26 -16.24
C LEU A 232 0.88 -4.14 -17.19
N SER A 233 1.57 -4.02 -18.34
CA SER A 233 1.31 -2.95 -19.31
C SER A 233 0.03 -3.20 -20.11
N GLU A 234 -0.17 -4.43 -20.59
CA GLU A 234 -1.32 -4.79 -21.45
C GLU A 234 -2.63 -4.90 -20.66
N THR A 235 -2.58 -5.23 -19.36
CA THR A 235 -3.77 -5.15 -18.49
C THR A 235 -4.10 -3.73 -18.03
N GLY A 236 -3.20 -2.76 -18.25
CA GLY A 236 -3.35 -1.39 -17.75
C GLY A 236 -3.05 -1.20 -16.25
N LEU A 237 -2.62 -2.24 -15.54
CA LEU A 237 -2.27 -2.17 -14.12
C LEU A 237 -1.10 -1.20 -13.87
N LEU A 238 -0.07 -1.25 -14.71
CA LEU A 238 1.09 -0.37 -14.63
C LEU A 238 1.84 -0.33 -15.97
N ALA A 239 2.01 0.87 -16.53
CA ALA A 239 2.87 1.04 -17.70
C ALA A 239 4.35 0.90 -17.30
N THR A 240 5.05 -0.09 -17.88
CA THR A 240 6.45 -0.37 -17.56
C THR A 240 7.27 -0.78 -18.78
N ALA A 241 8.55 -0.38 -18.80
CA ALA A 241 9.52 -0.80 -19.82
C ALA A 241 10.25 -2.10 -19.45
N GLY A 242 10.00 -2.65 -18.26
CA GLY A 242 10.66 -3.86 -17.78
C GLY A 242 10.99 -3.82 -16.29
N LEU A 243 11.64 -4.89 -15.84
CA LEU A 243 12.05 -5.16 -14.49
C LEU A 243 13.57 -5.41 -14.45
N ILE A 244 14.23 -4.83 -13.46
CA ILE A 244 15.68 -4.95 -13.27
C ILE A 244 15.93 -5.72 -11.98
N PRO A 245 16.60 -6.88 -11.99
CA PRO A 245 17.00 -7.57 -10.76
C PRO A 245 17.97 -6.71 -9.94
N ILE A 246 17.69 -6.52 -8.65
CA ILE A 246 18.43 -5.60 -7.77
C ILE A 246 18.83 -6.25 -6.44
N GLU A 247 19.13 -7.55 -6.43
CA GLU A 247 19.57 -8.24 -5.22
C GLU A 247 20.75 -7.53 -4.55
N GLY A 248 20.63 -7.27 -3.24
CA GLY A 248 21.63 -6.57 -2.44
C GLY A 248 21.49 -5.05 -2.40
N ALA A 249 20.76 -4.43 -3.34
CA ALA A 249 20.53 -2.97 -3.35
C ALA A 249 19.80 -2.50 -2.09
N LEU A 250 20.00 -1.25 -1.68
CA LEU A 250 19.26 -0.67 -0.55
C LEU A 250 17.95 -0.06 -1.03
N LEU A 251 16.86 -0.39 -0.35
CA LEU A 251 15.54 0.15 -0.60
C LEU A 251 15.17 1.17 0.46
N SER A 252 14.74 2.34 -0.01
CA SER A 252 14.32 3.45 0.84
C SER A 252 12.84 3.77 0.65
N LYS A 253 12.21 4.30 1.70
CA LYS A 253 10.83 4.82 1.59
C LYS A 253 10.84 6.12 0.82
N THR A 254 10.03 6.18 -0.22
CA THR A 254 9.81 7.39 -1.01
C THR A 254 8.45 8.03 -0.68
N ALA A 255 7.44 7.21 -0.33
CA ALA A 255 6.14 7.69 0.16
C ALA A 255 5.83 7.12 1.56
N PRO A 256 6.35 7.72 2.65
CA PRO A 256 6.25 7.16 4.00
C PRO A 256 4.84 7.21 4.61
N THR A 257 3.95 8.04 4.05
CA THR A 257 2.54 8.17 4.47
C THR A 257 1.60 7.23 3.71
N ASP A 258 2.09 6.55 2.69
CA ASP A 258 1.32 5.58 1.92
C ASP A 258 0.95 4.37 2.81
N ALA A 259 -0.27 3.86 2.64
CA ALA A 259 -0.76 2.70 3.39
C ALA A 259 0.17 1.48 3.27
N LEU A 260 0.82 1.29 2.11
CA LEU A 260 1.76 0.20 1.92
C LEU A 260 3.06 0.36 2.74
N ALA A 261 3.46 1.59 3.07
CA ALA A 261 4.69 1.87 3.83
C ALA A 261 4.55 1.74 5.36
N LEU A 262 3.32 1.58 5.86
CA LEU A 262 3.03 1.56 7.28
C LEU A 262 3.71 0.39 8.00
N GLY A 263 4.48 0.69 9.05
CA GLY A 263 5.16 -0.31 9.86
C GLY A 263 6.33 -1.05 9.18
N VAL A 264 6.63 -0.75 7.90
CA VAL A 264 7.76 -1.34 7.19
C VAL A 264 9.06 -0.62 7.62
N PRO A 265 10.10 -1.28 8.13
CA PRO A 265 11.36 -0.60 8.44
C PRO A 265 12.08 -0.19 7.15
N ALA A 266 12.84 0.91 7.16
CA ALA A 266 13.65 1.35 6.03
C ALA A 266 14.88 2.16 6.53
N PRO A 267 16.02 2.14 5.81
CA PRO A 267 16.26 1.35 4.61
C PRO A 267 16.43 -0.15 4.90
N PHE A 268 16.28 -0.99 3.88
CA PHE A 268 16.56 -2.43 3.97
C PHE A 268 17.14 -2.98 2.67
N SER A 269 17.82 -4.13 2.72
CA SER A 269 18.44 -4.72 1.54
C SER A 269 17.45 -5.58 0.74
N ALA A 270 17.44 -5.41 -0.57
CA ALA A 270 16.70 -6.22 -1.53
C ALA A 270 17.19 -7.68 -1.51
N LYS A 271 16.24 -8.62 -1.42
CA LYS A 271 16.53 -10.06 -1.33
C LYS A 271 16.66 -10.70 -2.70
N PHE A 272 17.11 -11.96 -2.72
CA PHE A 272 17.18 -12.77 -3.94
C PHE A 272 15.86 -12.70 -4.70
N LYS A 273 15.88 -12.40 -6.01
CA LYS A 273 14.71 -12.21 -6.90
C LYS A 273 13.86 -10.96 -6.64
N THR A 274 14.34 -9.98 -5.86
CA THR A 274 13.74 -8.64 -5.86
C THR A 274 14.11 -7.90 -7.14
N SER A 275 13.13 -7.20 -7.74
CA SER A 275 13.28 -6.48 -9.00
C SER A 275 12.77 -5.04 -8.87
N ALA A 276 13.56 -4.07 -9.30
CA ALA A 276 13.11 -2.71 -9.55
C ALA A 276 12.23 -2.67 -10.81
N ILE A 277 11.24 -1.80 -10.82
CA ILE A 277 10.27 -1.60 -11.89
C ILE A 277 10.67 -0.35 -12.66
N VAL A 278 10.92 -0.50 -13.96
CA VAL A 278 11.16 0.63 -14.86
C VAL A 278 9.79 1.18 -15.26
N ALA A 279 9.15 1.92 -14.34
CA ALA A 279 7.85 2.53 -14.58
C ALA A 279 7.97 3.62 -15.66
N THR A 280 7.05 3.63 -16.63
CA THR A 280 6.98 4.66 -17.68
C THR A 280 5.90 5.70 -17.40
N GLU A 281 4.97 5.41 -16.49
CA GLU A 281 4.05 6.42 -15.94
C GLU A 281 4.69 7.14 -14.73
N PRO A 282 4.61 8.48 -14.66
CA PRO A 282 5.18 9.24 -13.56
C PRO A 282 4.33 9.12 -12.29
N SER A 283 4.95 9.37 -11.13
CA SER A 283 4.20 9.52 -9.87
C SER A 283 3.16 10.64 -9.97
N SER A 284 2.01 10.44 -9.34
CA SER A 284 0.91 11.39 -9.27
C SER A 284 0.17 11.24 -7.93
N PRO A 285 -0.82 12.10 -7.61
CA PRO A 285 -1.66 11.88 -6.43
C PRO A 285 -2.36 10.51 -6.39
N LEU A 286 -2.58 9.88 -7.55
CA LEU A 286 -3.18 8.55 -7.67
C LEU A 286 -2.15 7.44 -7.96
N LEU A 287 -0.86 7.76 -8.05
CA LEU A 287 0.20 6.79 -8.30
C LEU A 287 1.45 7.14 -7.50
N SER A 288 1.69 6.33 -6.47
CA SER A 288 2.73 6.50 -5.49
C SER A 288 3.85 5.49 -5.71
N PHE A 289 5.08 5.98 -5.80
CA PHE A 289 6.27 5.15 -5.68
C PHE A 289 6.59 5.02 -4.19
N VAL A 290 6.24 3.89 -3.58
CA VAL A 290 6.27 3.72 -2.13
C VAL A 290 7.69 3.44 -1.64
N PHE A 291 8.40 2.56 -2.34
CA PHE A 291 9.80 2.25 -2.12
C PHE A 291 10.56 2.31 -3.44
N SER A 292 11.80 2.82 -3.38
CA SER A 292 12.72 2.89 -4.53
C SER A 292 14.07 2.28 -4.18
N ASP A 293 14.78 1.82 -5.21
CA ASP A 293 16.19 1.44 -5.10
C ASP A 293 17.10 2.66 -4.87
N ASP A 294 18.34 2.41 -4.47
CA ASP A 294 19.38 3.42 -4.25
C ASP A 294 20.16 3.78 -5.53
N SER A 295 19.64 3.38 -6.70
CA SER A 295 20.24 3.75 -7.97
C SER A 295 20.06 5.24 -8.26
N ALA A 296 20.86 5.78 -9.18
CA ALA A 296 20.69 7.17 -9.63
C ALA A 296 19.32 7.44 -10.27
N ALA A 297 18.67 6.41 -10.81
CA ALA A 297 17.33 6.50 -11.37
C ALA A 297 16.23 6.38 -10.30
N ALA A 298 16.56 5.93 -9.08
CA ALA A 298 15.64 5.68 -7.97
C ALA A 298 14.40 4.89 -8.41
N ASN A 299 14.63 3.79 -9.15
CA ASN A 299 13.57 3.02 -9.75
C ASN A 299 12.63 2.49 -8.65
N PRO A 300 11.30 2.62 -8.83
CA PRO A 300 10.36 2.12 -7.85
C PRO A 300 10.42 0.59 -7.75
N VAL A 301 10.26 0.07 -6.56
CA VAL A 301 10.21 -1.37 -6.26
C VAL A 301 8.87 -1.77 -5.66
N VAL A 302 8.17 -0.82 -5.04
CA VAL A 302 6.79 -0.95 -4.59
C VAL A 302 6.02 0.24 -5.13
N ILE A 303 4.94 -0.03 -5.87
CA ILE A 303 4.08 0.98 -6.45
C ILE A 303 2.67 0.76 -5.92
N HIS A 304 2.02 1.84 -5.55
CA HIS A 304 0.62 1.86 -5.14
C HIS A 304 -0.13 2.84 -6.03
N LYS A 305 -1.16 2.37 -6.73
CA LYS A 305 -2.03 3.15 -7.58
C LYS A 305 -3.46 3.09 -7.04
N VAL A 306 -4.13 4.23 -7.01
CA VAL A 306 -5.53 4.35 -6.60
C VAL A 306 -6.39 4.46 -7.86
N LEU A 307 -7.45 3.67 -7.93
CA LEU A 307 -8.39 3.61 -9.04
C LEU A 307 -9.70 4.28 -8.60
N PRO A 308 -10.02 5.47 -9.14
CA PRO A 308 -11.32 6.08 -8.91
C PRO A 308 -12.44 5.19 -9.43
N ALA A 309 -13.62 5.27 -8.82
CA ALA A 309 -14.81 4.67 -9.37
C ALA A 309 -15.12 5.26 -10.76
N SER A 310 -15.70 4.44 -11.64
CA SER A 310 -16.22 4.98 -12.91
C SER A 310 -17.35 5.97 -12.61
N PRO A 311 -17.37 7.15 -13.25
CA PRO A 311 -18.45 8.13 -13.10
C PRO A 311 -19.80 7.63 -13.62
#